data_AF-A0A428ITL3-F1
#
_entry.id   AF-A0A428ITL3-F1
#
_cell.length_a   1.000
_cell.length_b   1.000
_cell.length_c   1.000
_cell.angle_alpha   90.00
_cell.angle_beta   90.00
_cell.angle_gamma   90.00
#
_symmetry.space_group_name_H-M   'P 1'
#
loop_
_entity.id
_entity.type
_entity.pdbx_description
1 polymer ?
#
loop_
_entity_poly.entity_id
_entity_poly.type
_entity_poly.pdbx_seq_one_letter_code
_entity_poly.pdbx_strand_id
1 'polypeptide(L)'
;MGLLKFLFGSKKKDIYNRRTDFDNLINSPNYNYRQSEYYRLLKTEPLIDKIWGRGFDYPKYNDRFKTEEKLKLRELLLLVWWGKTKNGRKISASIPKYFFITYNLNAQKVTQLFRDKKWIVNEGDKVKLTNEGKLIYEKYCNLWEVHSFKGYPTNLDVDFPNWNKKQFEIMFYQKDLEYYNQHVEFCKRMLNYLEPLKRNTVNDGIRDDINFYRSQLKSDLLCIDDLKEKIKILNELM
;
A
#
# COMPACT_ATOMS: atom_id res chain seq x y z
N MET A 1 -23.40 -25.19 -8.77
CA MET A 1 -22.27 -24.48 -9.40
C MET A 1 -21.45 -23.85 -8.28
N GLY A 2 -20.13 -24.09 -8.23
CA GLY A 2 -19.29 -23.72 -7.07
C GLY A 2 -19.10 -22.22 -6.90
N LEU A 3 -19.16 -21.75 -5.65
CA LEU A 3 -18.94 -20.34 -5.26
C LEU A 3 -17.53 -19.84 -5.60
N LEU A 4 -16.52 -20.71 -5.62
CA LEU A 4 -15.19 -20.36 -6.16
C LEU A 4 -15.24 -19.92 -7.62
N LYS A 5 -16.15 -20.51 -8.41
CA LYS A 5 -16.39 -20.10 -9.80
C LYS A 5 -17.14 -18.77 -9.90
N PHE A 6 -17.87 -18.35 -8.86
CA PHE A 6 -18.50 -17.03 -8.77
C PHE A 6 -17.52 -15.96 -8.26
N LEU A 7 -16.67 -16.30 -7.29
CA LEU A 7 -15.66 -15.40 -6.71
C LEU A 7 -14.48 -15.14 -7.66
N PHE A 8 -14.12 -16.12 -8.50
CA PHE A 8 -12.95 -16.04 -9.41
C PHE A 8 -13.31 -16.21 -10.90
N GLY A 9 -14.58 -16.40 -11.24
CA GLY A 9 -15.05 -16.52 -12.61
C GLY A 9 -15.18 -15.19 -13.31
N SER A 10 -14.11 -14.79 -14.00
CA SER A 10 -14.04 -13.74 -15.03
C SER A 10 -14.47 -12.32 -14.63
N LYS A 11 -13.47 -11.43 -14.69
CA LYS A 11 -13.44 -9.97 -14.45
C LYS A 11 -13.34 -9.55 -12.99
N LYS A 12 -12.15 -9.03 -12.64
CA LYS A 12 -11.86 -8.30 -11.39
C LYS A 12 -12.90 -7.19 -11.20
N LYS A 13 -13.93 -7.44 -10.39
CA LYS A 13 -14.80 -6.39 -9.85
C LYS A 13 -14.28 -5.96 -8.48
N ASP A 14 -14.27 -4.64 -8.27
CA ASP A 14 -13.92 -4.01 -7.01
C ASP A 14 -14.64 -4.64 -5.82
N ILE A 15 -13.93 -4.75 -4.70
CA ILE A 15 -14.44 -5.29 -3.43
C ILE A 15 -15.70 -4.53 -2.96
N TYR A 16 -15.80 -3.24 -3.29
CA TYR A 16 -16.95 -2.39 -2.98
C TYR A 16 -18.23 -2.79 -3.73
N ASN A 17 -18.13 -3.09 -5.04
CA ASN A 17 -19.28 -3.54 -5.84
C ASN A 17 -19.82 -4.90 -5.37
N ARG A 18 -18.97 -5.74 -4.76
CA ARG A 18 -19.41 -7.01 -4.18
C ARG A 18 -20.37 -6.84 -3.02
N ARG A 19 -20.20 -5.82 -2.17
CA ARG A 19 -21.12 -5.57 -1.03
C ARG A 19 -22.54 -5.23 -1.50
N THR A 20 -22.65 -4.43 -2.57
CA THR A 20 -23.93 -4.06 -3.19
C THR A 20 -24.60 -5.23 -3.92
N ASP A 21 -23.81 -6.08 -4.59
CA ASP A 21 -24.32 -7.31 -5.21
C ASP A 21 -24.87 -8.30 -4.15
N PHE A 22 -24.29 -8.33 -2.94
CA PHE A 22 -24.81 -9.15 -1.84
C PHE A 22 -26.16 -8.64 -1.29
N ASP A 23 -26.38 -7.33 -1.21
CA ASP A 23 -27.67 -6.77 -0.77
C ASP A 23 -28.81 -7.19 -1.70
N ASN A 24 -28.56 -7.20 -3.01
CA ASN A 24 -29.54 -7.64 -4.01
C ASN A 24 -29.84 -9.15 -3.92
N LEU A 25 -28.83 -9.97 -3.58
CA LEU A 25 -29.01 -11.42 -3.44
C LEU A 25 -29.82 -11.80 -2.20
N ILE A 26 -29.69 -11.02 -1.11
CA ILE A 26 -30.42 -11.21 0.15
C ILE A 26 -31.92 -10.94 -0.01
N ASN A 27 -32.29 -10.02 -0.91
CA ASN A 27 -33.67 -9.62 -1.16
C ASN A 27 -34.38 -10.44 -2.26
N SER A 28 -33.76 -11.52 -2.75
CA SER A 28 -34.32 -12.36 -3.82
C SER A 28 -35.41 -13.31 -3.30
N PRO A 29 -36.53 -13.49 -4.02
CA PRO A 29 -37.61 -14.40 -3.60
C PRO A 29 -37.22 -15.89 -3.57
N ASN A 30 -36.07 -16.29 -4.12
CA ASN A 30 -35.51 -17.66 -4.07
C ASN A 30 -34.45 -17.84 -2.96
N TYR A 31 -34.46 -16.99 -1.95
CA TYR A 31 -33.42 -16.93 -0.93
C TYR A 31 -33.46 -18.09 0.06
N ASN A 32 -32.39 -18.88 0.09
CA ASN A 32 -32.20 -19.93 1.09
C ASN A 32 -31.66 -19.30 2.39
N TYR A 33 -32.40 -19.36 3.49
CA TYR A 33 -32.00 -18.85 4.81
C TYR A 33 -30.62 -19.38 5.29
N ARG A 34 -30.17 -20.59 4.90
CA ARG A 34 -28.79 -21.06 5.20
C ARG A 34 -27.70 -20.35 4.39
N GLN A 35 -28.06 -19.52 3.41
CA GLN A 35 -27.12 -18.64 2.72
C GLN A 35 -27.10 -17.24 3.38
N SER A 36 -28.08 -16.89 4.22
CA SER A 36 -28.18 -15.55 4.81
C SER A 36 -27.08 -15.24 5.81
N GLU A 37 -26.83 -16.19 6.71
CA GLU A 37 -25.83 -16.03 7.75
C GLU A 37 -24.42 -15.99 7.16
N TYR A 38 -24.17 -16.77 6.12
CA TYR A 38 -22.92 -16.74 5.37
C TYR A 38 -22.65 -15.34 4.79
N TYR A 39 -23.61 -14.75 4.06
CA TYR A 39 -23.45 -13.41 3.50
C TYR A 39 -23.37 -12.32 4.58
N ARG A 40 -24.11 -12.49 5.69
CA ARG A 40 -24.00 -11.60 6.85
C ARG A 40 -22.57 -11.61 7.41
N LEU A 41 -21.99 -12.79 7.60
CA LEU A 41 -20.61 -12.94 8.06
C LEU A 41 -19.62 -12.35 7.06
N LEU A 42 -19.76 -12.62 5.75
CA LEU A 42 -18.89 -12.04 4.72
C LEU A 42 -18.83 -10.52 4.77
N LYS A 43 -19.95 -9.84 5.05
CA LYS A 43 -19.95 -8.38 5.19
C LYS A 43 -19.13 -7.86 6.39
N THR A 44 -18.81 -8.72 7.35
CA THR A 44 -17.97 -8.41 8.51
C THR A 44 -16.48 -8.61 8.26
N GLU A 45 -16.09 -9.02 7.05
CA GLU A 45 -14.68 -9.10 6.66
C GLU A 45 -14.01 -7.71 6.84
N PRO A 46 -12.90 -7.64 7.59
CA PRO A 46 -12.19 -6.39 7.81
C PRO A 46 -11.66 -5.85 6.49
N LEU A 47 -11.70 -4.53 6.34
CA LEU A 47 -11.15 -3.86 5.18
C LEU A 47 -9.92 -3.05 5.60
N ILE A 48 -8.79 -3.35 4.97
CA ILE A 48 -7.51 -2.71 5.26
C ILE A 48 -7.55 -1.19 5.01
N ASP A 49 -8.32 -0.71 4.02
CA ASP A 49 -8.48 0.73 3.76
C ASP A 49 -9.20 1.48 4.89
N LYS A 50 -10.10 0.82 5.63
CA LYS A 50 -10.74 1.39 6.83
C LYS A 50 -9.75 1.54 7.98
N ILE A 51 -8.83 0.58 8.13
CA ILE A 51 -7.78 0.61 9.15
C ILE A 51 -6.76 1.72 8.85
N TRP A 52 -6.42 1.88 7.57
CA TRP A 52 -5.50 2.91 7.08
C TRP A 52 -6.13 4.29 6.93
N GLY A 53 -7.45 4.40 6.86
CA GLY A 53 -8.18 5.66 6.63
C GLY A 53 -8.02 6.23 5.21
N ARG A 54 -7.44 5.46 4.28
CA ARG A 54 -7.24 5.82 2.88
C ARG A 54 -7.29 4.57 2.00
N GLY A 55 -7.69 4.72 0.73
CA GLY A 55 -7.82 3.62 -0.23
C GLY A 55 -6.50 3.19 -0.88
N PHE A 56 -6.55 2.09 -1.63
CA PHE A 56 -5.41 1.60 -2.43
C PHE A 56 -5.04 2.50 -3.62
N ASP A 57 -5.96 3.38 -4.01
CA ASP A 57 -5.83 4.39 -5.06
C ASP A 57 -5.35 5.75 -4.51
N TYR A 58 -4.98 5.83 -3.23
CA TYR A 58 -4.52 7.08 -2.64
C TYR A 58 -3.36 7.67 -3.44
N PRO A 59 -3.45 8.95 -3.86
CA PRO A 59 -2.50 9.50 -4.81
C PRO A 59 -1.10 9.61 -4.19
N LYS A 60 -0.06 9.47 -5.02
CA LYS A 60 1.34 9.53 -4.59
C LYS A 60 1.80 10.92 -4.11
N TYR A 61 1.02 11.95 -4.41
CA TYR A 61 1.26 13.35 -4.02
C TYR A 61 -0.06 14.12 -4.12
N ASN A 62 -0.13 15.30 -3.51
CA ASN A 62 -1.24 16.24 -3.67
C ASN A 62 -0.81 17.71 -3.79
N ASP A 63 0.50 18.00 -3.77
CA ASP A 63 1.11 19.34 -3.86
C ASP A 63 0.64 20.35 -2.79
N ARG A 64 0.07 19.88 -1.68
CA ARG A 64 -0.39 20.75 -0.59
C ARG A 64 0.77 21.22 0.28
N PHE A 65 1.84 20.43 0.40
CA PHE A 65 2.97 20.82 1.23
C PHE A 65 3.72 21.99 0.59
N LYS A 66 3.94 23.06 1.37
CA LYS A 66 4.63 24.27 0.90
C LYS A 66 6.08 24.24 1.34
N THR A 67 6.96 24.15 0.35
CA THR A 67 8.41 24.18 0.56
C THR A 67 8.92 25.62 0.54
N GLU A 68 10.00 25.88 1.27
CA GLU A 68 10.69 27.18 1.24
C GLU A 68 11.24 27.50 -0.16
N GLU A 69 11.62 26.47 -0.91
CA GLU A 69 12.19 26.57 -2.25
C GLU A 69 11.14 26.90 -3.32
N LYS A 70 9.86 26.94 -2.93
CA LYS A 70 8.70 27.18 -3.80
C LYS A 70 8.57 26.12 -4.91
N LEU A 71 8.96 24.88 -4.60
CA LEU A 71 8.84 23.70 -5.47
C LEU A 71 7.95 22.64 -4.83
N LYS A 72 7.34 21.81 -5.65
CA LYS A 72 6.54 20.66 -5.18
C LYS A 72 7.47 19.55 -4.69
N LEU A 73 7.04 18.76 -3.70
CA LEU A 73 7.85 17.65 -3.21
C LEU A 73 8.18 16.62 -4.31
N ARG A 74 7.28 16.40 -5.27
CA ARG A 74 7.56 15.54 -6.43
C ARG A 74 8.62 16.10 -7.39
N GLU A 75 8.77 17.42 -7.44
CA GLU A 75 9.86 18.08 -8.19
C GLU A 75 11.17 17.90 -7.42
N LEU A 76 11.17 18.16 -6.11
CA LEU A 76 12.35 17.97 -5.26
C LEU A 76 12.79 16.49 -5.18
N LEU A 77 11.86 15.53 -5.28
CA LEU A 77 12.19 14.10 -5.42
C LEU A 77 13.08 13.85 -6.65
N LEU A 78 12.95 14.63 -7.73
CA LEU A 78 13.85 14.51 -8.89
C LEU A 78 15.26 15.01 -8.56
N LEU A 79 15.40 16.08 -7.76
CA LEU A 79 16.71 16.52 -7.25
C LEU A 79 17.33 15.44 -6.36
N VAL A 80 16.52 14.83 -5.49
CA VAL A 80 16.93 13.68 -4.67
C VAL A 80 17.40 12.54 -5.54
N TRP A 81 16.69 12.22 -6.63
CA TRP A 81 17.15 11.22 -7.57
C TRP A 81 18.52 11.57 -8.17
N TRP A 82 18.72 12.80 -8.66
CA TRP A 82 20.02 13.26 -9.18
C TRP A 82 21.14 13.16 -8.14
N GLY A 83 20.86 13.51 -6.89
CA GLY A 83 21.82 13.54 -5.79
C GLY A 83 22.13 12.19 -5.13
N LYS A 84 21.29 11.18 -5.31
CA LYS A 84 21.39 9.91 -4.56
C LYS A 84 22.69 9.13 -4.83
N THR A 85 23.32 9.30 -6.00
CA THR A 85 24.56 8.62 -6.35
C THR A 85 25.77 9.41 -5.88
N LYS A 86 26.61 8.83 -5.01
CA LYS A 86 27.82 9.47 -4.45
C LYS A 86 28.73 10.12 -5.51
N ASN A 87 28.88 9.47 -6.67
CA ASN A 87 29.77 9.92 -7.73
C ASN A 87 29.08 10.77 -8.81
N GLY A 88 27.81 11.15 -8.61
CA GLY A 88 26.97 11.74 -9.66
C GLY A 88 26.43 10.71 -10.65
N ARG A 89 25.47 11.14 -11.46
CA ARG A 89 24.88 10.33 -12.55
C ARG A 89 25.48 10.72 -13.88
N LYS A 90 25.57 9.80 -14.83
CA LYS A 90 25.98 10.15 -16.21
C LYS A 90 25.06 11.22 -16.79
N ILE A 91 25.58 12.13 -17.61
CA ILE A 91 24.78 13.14 -18.32
C ILE A 91 23.72 12.47 -19.22
N SER A 92 24.05 11.29 -19.78
CA SER A 92 23.13 10.46 -20.57
C SER A 92 22.16 9.63 -19.74
N ALA A 93 22.15 9.74 -18.41
CA ALA A 93 21.25 8.97 -17.56
C ALA A 93 19.78 9.31 -17.89
N SER A 94 19.03 8.28 -18.25
CA SER A 94 17.59 8.43 -18.49
C SER A 94 16.85 8.57 -17.16
N ILE A 95 16.03 9.61 -17.05
CA ILE A 95 15.16 9.82 -15.90
C ILE A 95 14.13 8.67 -15.83
N PRO A 96 13.92 8.02 -14.67
CA PRO A 96 13.00 6.90 -14.54
C PRO A 96 11.56 7.21 -14.94
N LYS A 97 10.88 6.22 -15.54
CA LYS A 97 9.50 6.35 -16.05
C LYS A 97 8.49 6.82 -15.01
N TYR A 98 8.68 6.48 -13.73
CA TYR A 98 7.74 6.87 -12.67
C TYR A 98 7.67 8.38 -12.45
N PHE A 99 8.71 9.16 -12.78
CA PHE A 99 8.63 10.62 -12.72
C PHE A 99 7.58 11.16 -13.69
N PHE A 100 7.45 10.53 -14.86
CA PHE A 100 6.50 10.94 -15.89
C PHE A 100 5.11 10.37 -15.62
N ILE A 101 5.01 9.08 -15.33
CA ILE A 101 3.71 8.38 -15.25
C ILE A 101 3.08 8.55 -13.87
N THR A 102 3.85 8.34 -12.81
CA THR A 102 3.34 8.34 -11.44
C THR A 102 3.29 9.76 -10.88
N TYR A 103 4.32 10.56 -11.11
CA TYR A 103 4.43 11.93 -10.59
C TYR A 103 3.95 13.02 -11.54
N ASN A 104 3.57 12.67 -12.78
CA ASN A 104 3.14 13.61 -13.81
C ASN A 104 4.08 14.82 -13.93
N LEU A 105 5.38 14.55 -13.97
CA LEU A 105 6.43 15.56 -13.97
C LEU A 105 6.94 15.82 -15.39
N ASN A 106 7.07 17.09 -15.77
CA ASN A 106 7.94 17.48 -16.88
C ASN A 106 9.40 17.49 -16.38
N ALA A 107 10.01 16.30 -16.34
CA ALA A 107 11.29 16.10 -15.69
C ALA A 107 12.45 16.88 -16.36
N GLN A 108 12.37 17.12 -17.67
CA GLN A 108 13.34 17.93 -18.41
C GLN A 108 13.29 19.38 -17.95
N LYS A 109 12.08 19.99 -17.91
CA LYS A 109 11.90 21.36 -17.44
C LYS A 109 12.36 21.54 -15.99
N VAL A 110 12.03 20.58 -15.12
CA VAL A 110 12.43 20.63 -13.70
C VAL A 110 13.95 20.45 -13.54
N THR A 111 14.57 19.57 -14.33
CA THR A 111 16.03 19.43 -14.33
C THR A 111 16.72 20.71 -14.80
N GLN A 112 16.19 21.37 -15.83
CA GLN A 112 16.72 22.66 -16.28
C GLN A 112 16.61 23.72 -15.18
N LEU A 113 15.48 23.79 -14.47
CA LEU A 113 15.31 24.68 -13.34
C LEU A 113 16.38 24.47 -12.25
N PHE A 114 16.77 23.23 -11.98
CA PHE A 114 17.87 22.94 -11.04
C PHE A 114 19.22 23.44 -11.53
N ARG A 115 19.47 23.43 -12.85
CA ARG A 115 20.68 24.00 -13.44
C ARG A 115 20.67 25.52 -13.35
N ASP A 116 19.54 26.15 -13.65
CA ASP A 116 19.38 27.60 -13.57
C ASP A 116 19.57 28.10 -12.12
N LYS A 117 19.10 27.32 -11.14
CA LYS A 117 19.34 27.53 -9.70
C LYS A 117 20.74 27.13 -9.24
N LYS A 118 21.61 26.63 -10.12
CA LYS A 118 22.95 26.12 -9.82
C LYS A 118 22.98 25.03 -8.75
N TRP A 119 21.91 24.26 -8.58
CA TRP A 119 21.87 23.13 -7.64
C TRP A 119 22.53 21.88 -8.21
N ILE A 120 22.52 21.75 -9.54
CA ILE A 120 23.23 20.68 -10.25
C ILE A 120 24.12 21.27 -11.34
N VAL A 121 25.26 20.64 -11.58
CA VAL A 121 26.24 21.04 -12.59
C VAL A 121 26.74 19.81 -13.35
N ASN A 122 27.22 20.03 -14.56
CA ASN A 122 27.95 19.01 -15.30
C ASN A 122 29.43 19.10 -14.91
N GLU A 123 29.98 18.01 -14.39
CA GLU A 123 31.40 17.81 -14.14
C GLU A 123 31.88 16.61 -14.97
N GLY A 124 32.58 16.91 -16.07
CA GLY A 124 32.97 15.89 -17.04
C GLY A 124 31.74 15.23 -17.68
N ASP A 125 31.66 13.90 -17.60
CA ASP A 125 30.54 13.10 -18.12
C ASP A 125 29.38 12.94 -17.12
N LYS A 126 29.41 13.64 -15.98
CA LYS A 126 28.45 13.45 -14.89
C LYS A 126 27.72 14.72 -14.49
N VAL A 127 26.49 14.53 -14.02
CA VAL A 127 25.71 15.52 -13.29
C VAL A 127 25.93 15.31 -11.80
N LYS A 128 26.34 16.37 -11.09
CA LYS A 128 26.55 16.37 -9.63
C LYS A 128 25.80 17.51 -8.97
N LEU A 129 25.53 17.34 -7.67
CA LEU A 129 25.04 18.42 -6.83
C LEU A 129 26.17 19.41 -6.51
N THR A 130 25.87 20.70 -6.57
CA THR A 130 26.70 21.75 -5.97
C THR A 130 26.57 21.74 -4.44
N ASN A 131 27.31 22.60 -3.74
CA ASN A 131 27.15 22.74 -2.28
C ASN A 131 25.73 23.18 -1.90
N GLU A 132 25.15 24.12 -2.63
CA GLU A 132 23.76 24.54 -2.45
C GLU A 132 22.79 23.39 -2.76
N GLY A 133 23.00 22.65 -3.86
CA GLY A 133 22.20 21.49 -4.20
C GLY A 133 22.26 20.37 -3.15
N LYS A 134 23.41 20.19 -2.49
CA LYS A 134 23.57 19.24 -1.37
C LYS A 134 22.74 19.64 -0.16
N LEU A 135 22.71 20.93 0.20
CA LEU A 135 21.87 21.39 1.31
C LEU A 135 20.38 21.11 1.05
N ILE A 136 19.91 21.39 -0.17
CA ILE A 136 18.53 21.06 -0.55
C ILE A 136 18.31 19.54 -0.57
N TYR A 137 19.25 18.78 -1.11
CA TYR A 137 19.19 17.32 -1.10
C TYR A 137 19.06 16.76 0.32
N GLU A 138 19.90 17.22 1.26
CA GLU A 138 19.91 16.75 2.64
C GLU A 138 18.57 17.00 3.33
N LYS A 139 17.98 18.20 3.12
CA LYS A 139 16.65 18.56 3.62
C LYS A 139 15.54 17.63 3.13
N TYR A 140 15.64 17.13 1.90
CA TYR A 140 14.57 16.38 1.23
C TYR A 140 14.89 14.91 0.95
N CYS A 141 16.05 14.40 1.37
CA CYS A 141 16.53 13.06 0.96
C CYS A 141 15.57 11.93 1.35
N ASN A 142 14.84 12.11 2.45
CA ASN A 142 13.80 11.21 2.94
C ASN A 142 12.63 11.00 1.95
N LEU A 143 12.39 11.91 1.01
CA LEU A 143 11.40 11.70 -0.06
C LEU A 143 11.67 10.42 -0.85
N TRP A 144 12.94 10.02 -0.98
CA TRP A 144 13.29 8.76 -1.63
C TRP A 144 12.72 7.55 -0.89
N GLU A 145 12.79 7.56 0.45
CA GLU A 145 12.29 6.47 1.28
C GLU A 145 10.76 6.40 1.19
N VAL A 146 10.07 7.55 1.26
CA VAL A 146 8.60 7.62 1.04
C VAL A 146 8.20 7.08 -0.34
N HIS A 147 8.95 7.49 -1.37
CA HIS A 147 8.72 7.08 -2.75
C HIS A 147 8.92 5.57 -2.95
N SER A 148 9.99 5.02 -2.39
CA SER A 148 10.41 3.62 -2.60
C SER A 148 9.82 2.65 -1.58
N PHE A 149 9.05 3.15 -0.62
CA PHE A 149 8.37 2.33 0.38
C PHE A 149 7.48 1.27 -0.28
N LYS A 150 7.71 0.01 0.09
CA LYS A 150 6.94 -1.14 -0.41
C LYS A 150 5.85 -1.47 0.60
N GLY A 151 4.60 -1.20 0.25
CA GLY A 151 3.47 -1.44 1.14
C GLY A 151 2.20 -0.72 0.70
N TYR A 152 1.32 -0.45 1.67
CA TYR A 152 0.12 0.37 1.52
C TYR A 152 0.49 1.75 0.93
N PRO A 153 -0.36 2.36 0.09
CA PRO A 153 -0.03 3.61 -0.58
C PRO A 153 0.47 4.72 0.35
N THR A 154 1.59 5.31 -0.02
CA THR A 154 2.20 6.50 0.57
C THR A 154 1.97 7.75 -0.29
N ASN A 155 2.02 8.93 0.33
CA ASN A 155 1.87 10.22 -0.31
C ASN A 155 2.97 11.18 0.16
N LEU A 156 3.69 11.80 -0.78
CA LEU A 156 4.81 12.68 -0.45
C LEU A 156 4.40 13.85 0.45
N ASP A 157 3.30 14.54 0.16
CA ASP A 157 2.88 15.74 0.89
C ASP A 157 2.33 15.45 2.29
N VAL A 158 1.72 14.29 2.49
CA VAL A 158 1.12 13.89 3.77
C VAL A 158 2.14 13.22 4.68
N ASP A 159 2.98 12.35 4.12
CA ASP A 159 3.86 11.50 4.91
C ASP A 159 5.23 12.18 5.15
N PHE A 160 5.72 13.04 4.24
CA PHE A 160 7.03 13.72 4.39
C PHE A 160 7.15 14.61 5.64
N PRO A 161 6.18 15.46 6.01
CA PRO A 161 6.35 16.41 7.12
C PRO A 161 6.55 15.73 8.48
N ASN A 162 6.02 14.50 8.61
CA ASN A 162 6.10 13.68 9.81
C ASN A 162 7.04 12.48 9.62
N TRP A 163 7.91 12.53 8.60
CA TRP A 163 8.70 11.37 8.23
C TRP A 163 9.82 11.09 9.23
N ASN A 164 9.53 10.21 10.15
CA ASN A 164 10.50 9.46 10.91
C ASN A 164 10.44 8.01 10.41
N LYS A 165 11.45 7.57 9.63
CA LYS A 165 11.43 6.27 8.96
C LYS A 165 11.09 5.12 9.90
N LYS A 166 11.72 5.07 11.08
CA LYS A 166 11.51 4.01 12.06
C LYS A 166 10.08 4.05 12.63
N GLN A 167 9.62 5.22 13.08
CA GLN A 167 8.25 5.36 13.60
C GLN A 167 7.21 5.06 12.52
N PHE A 168 7.47 5.45 11.27
CA PHE A 168 6.63 5.15 10.13
C PHE A 168 6.55 3.64 9.85
N GLU A 169 7.68 2.93 9.86
CA GLU A 169 7.73 1.47 9.71
C GLU A 169 6.97 0.77 10.85
N ILE A 170 7.15 1.23 12.10
CA ILE A 170 6.40 0.71 13.26
C ILE A 170 4.89 0.92 13.08
N MET A 171 4.47 2.15 12.75
CA MET A 171 3.05 2.47 12.50
C MET A 171 2.49 1.58 11.38
N PHE A 172 3.26 1.37 10.31
CA PHE A 172 2.87 0.50 9.20
C PHE A 172 2.64 -0.93 9.67
N TYR A 173 3.59 -1.50 10.41
CA TYR A 173 3.46 -2.85 10.94
C TYR A 173 2.33 -2.98 11.96
N GLN A 174 2.07 -1.95 12.77
CA GLN A 174 0.94 -1.92 13.70
C GLN A 174 -0.40 -1.94 12.97
N LYS A 175 -0.52 -1.22 11.85
CA LYS A 175 -1.75 -1.20 11.03
C LYS A 175 -1.99 -2.54 10.34
N ASP A 176 -0.95 -3.16 9.79
CA ASP A 176 -1.06 -4.51 9.24
C ASP A 176 -1.39 -5.53 10.34
N LEU A 177 -0.78 -5.41 11.51
CA LEU A 177 -1.06 -6.26 12.66
C LEU A 177 -2.52 -6.12 13.11
N GLU A 178 -3.05 -4.90 13.15
CA GLU A 178 -4.46 -4.63 13.43
C GLU A 178 -5.37 -5.36 12.43
N TYR A 179 -5.06 -5.29 11.13
CA TYR A 179 -5.79 -5.97 10.08
C TYR A 179 -5.77 -7.50 10.26
N TYR A 180 -4.60 -8.11 10.39
CA TYR A 180 -4.49 -9.56 10.49
C TYR A 180 -5.16 -10.10 11.76
N ASN A 181 -5.08 -9.39 12.89
CA ASN A 181 -5.82 -9.78 14.10
C ASN A 181 -7.34 -9.77 13.87
N GLN A 182 -7.87 -8.75 13.20
CA GLN A 182 -9.30 -8.71 12.87
C GLN A 182 -9.68 -9.82 11.86
N HIS A 183 -8.80 -10.13 10.91
CA HIS A 183 -9.05 -11.14 9.87
C HIS A 183 -8.98 -12.57 10.44
N VAL A 184 -8.12 -12.82 11.43
CA VAL A 184 -8.11 -14.07 12.22
C VAL A 184 -9.46 -14.31 12.89
N GLU A 185 -10.02 -13.30 13.56
CA GLU A 185 -11.32 -13.42 14.22
C GLU A 185 -12.45 -13.63 13.21
N PHE A 186 -12.40 -12.95 12.06
CA PHE A 186 -13.31 -13.21 10.95
C PHE A 186 -13.21 -14.66 10.44
N CYS A 187 -12.01 -15.19 10.18
CA CYS A 187 -11.81 -16.57 9.74
C CYS A 187 -12.34 -17.58 10.76
N LYS A 188 -12.12 -17.34 12.06
CA LYS A 188 -12.69 -18.18 13.13
C LYS A 188 -14.22 -18.19 13.10
N ARG A 189 -14.87 -17.04 12.94
CA ARG A 189 -16.33 -16.96 12.80
C ARG A 189 -16.84 -17.72 11.56
N MET A 190 -16.15 -17.59 10.43
CA MET A 190 -16.47 -18.34 9.21
C MET A 190 -16.35 -19.86 9.42
N LEU A 191 -15.27 -20.32 10.05
CA LEU A 191 -15.07 -21.75 10.34
C LEU A 191 -16.11 -22.29 11.32
N ASN A 192 -16.42 -21.54 12.38
CA ASN A 192 -17.47 -21.92 13.34
C ASN A 192 -18.85 -22.07 12.66
N TYR A 193 -19.11 -21.28 11.63
CA TYR A 193 -20.33 -21.38 10.82
C TYR A 193 -20.30 -22.58 9.85
N LEU A 194 -19.18 -22.79 9.14
CA LEU A 194 -19.09 -23.78 8.06
C LEU A 194 -18.85 -25.23 8.53
N GLU A 195 -18.07 -25.44 9.58
CA GLU A 195 -17.67 -26.78 10.05
C GLU A 195 -18.86 -27.67 10.45
N PRO A 196 -19.90 -27.18 11.16
CA PRO A 196 -21.09 -27.99 11.44
C PRO A 196 -21.85 -28.42 10.18
N LEU A 197 -21.80 -27.61 9.12
CA LEU A 197 -22.50 -27.89 7.86
C LEU A 197 -21.83 -29.02 7.07
N LYS A 198 -20.52 -29.23 7.26
CA LYS A 198 -19.72 -30.28 6.61
C LYS A 198 -20.31 -31.69 6.79
N ARG A 199 -20.91 -31.98 7.96
CA ARG A 199 -21.47 -33.32 8.27
C ARG A 199 -22.76 -33.63 7.51
N ASN A 200 -23.45 -32.60 7.03
CA ASN A 200 -24.81 -32.71 6.49
C ASN A 200 -24.88 -32.54 4.97
N THR A 201 -23.74 -32.51 4.27
CA THR A 201 -23.69 -32.20 2.84
C THR A 201 -22.61 -32.99 2.10
N VAL A 202 -22.96 -33.57 0.94
CA VAL A 202 -22.03 -34.15 -0.06
C VAL A 202 -21.39 -33.05 -0.94
N ASN A 203 -21.45 -31.79 -0.51
CA ASN A 203 -21.11 -30.64 -1.35
C ASN A 203 -19.62 -30.27 -1.19
N ASP A 204 -18.83 -30.50 -2.24
CA ASP A 204 -17.40 -30.17 -2.30
C ASP A 204 -17.13 -28.68 -2.03
N GLY A 205 -18.07 -27.78 -2.34
CA GLY A 205 -17.89 -26.34 -2.12
C GLY A 205 -17.74 -25.93 -0.65
N ILE A 206 -18.43 -26.58 0.29
CA ILE A 206 -18.28 -26.28 1.73
C ILE A 206 -16.91 -26.74 2.22
N ARG A 207 -16.42 -27.87 1.71
CA ARG A 207 -15.08 -28.38 2.04
C ARG A 207 -13.99 -27.43 1.53
N ASP A 208 -14.15 -26.92 0.33
CA ASP A 208 -13.21 -25.96 -0.26
C ASP A 208 -13.19 -24.64 0.52
N ASP A 209 -14.35 -24.10 0.90
CA ASP A 209 -14.45 -22.88 1.72
C ASP A 209 -13.80 -23.07 3.10
N ILE A 210 -14.04 -24.21 3.76
CA ILE A 210 -13.37 -24.55 5.02
C ILE A 210 -11.86 -24.58 4.85
N ASN A 211 -11.36 -25.24 3.79
CA ASN A 211 -9.92 -25.31 3.51
C ASN A 211 -9.34 -23.92 3.22
N PHE A 212 -10.07 -23.07 2.50
CA PHE A 212 -9.70 -21.70 2.23
C PHE A 212 -9.53 -20.90 3.54
N TYR A 213 -10.54 -20.87 4.41
CA TYR A 213 -10.47 -20.11 5.66
C TYR A 213 -9.45 -20.67 6.66
N ARG A 214 -9.21 -21.99 6.67
CA ARG A 214 -8.11 -22.59 7.45
C ARG A 214 -6.74 -22.13 6.93
N SER A 215 -6.58 -22.06 5.61
CA SER A 215 -5.34 -21.60 4.99
C SER A 215 -5.08 -20.12 5.29
N GLN A 216 -6.12 -19.27 5.15
CA GLN A 216 -6.05 -17.86 5.52
C GLN A 216 -5.70 -17.68 7.00
N LEU A 217 -6.42 -18.34 7.91
CA LEU A 217 -6.14 -18.30 9.34
C LEU A 217 -4.68 -18.65 9.66
N LYS A 218 -4.15 -19.73 9.07
CA LYS A 218 -2.75 -20.12 9.26
C LYS A 218 -1.79 -19.05 8.73
N SER A 219 -2.07 -18.51 7.54
CA SER A 219 -1.24 -17.45 6.95
C SER A 219 -1.22 -16.19 7.80
N ASP A 220 -2.38 -15.74 8.29
CA ASP A 220 -2.51 -14.54 9.10
C ASP A 220 -1.76 -14.66 10.42
N LEU A 221 -1.83 -15.83 11.09
CA LEU A 221 -1.09 -16.08 12.32
C LEU A 221 0.43 -15.97 12.09
N LEU A 222 0.94 -16.49 10.98
CA LEU A 222 2.37 -16.33 10.62
C LEU A 222 2.72 -14.85 10.36
N CYS A 223 1.85 -14.10 9.68
CA CYS A 223 2.05 -12.68 9.46
C CYS A 223 2.05 -11.90 10.79
N ILE A 224 1.16 -12.23 11.72
CA ILE A 224 1.09 -11.62 13.06
C ILE A 224 2.42 -11.82 13.80
N ASP A 225 2.96 -13.03 13.80
CA ASP A 225 4.20 -13.35 14.51
C ASP A 225 5.41 -12.61 13.90
N ASP A 226 5.52 -12.60 12.56
CA ASP A 226 6.57 -11.85 11.84
C ASP A 226 6.49 -10.33 12.11
N LEU A 227 5.28 -9.75 12.09
CA LEU A 227 5.09 -8.32 12.35
C LEU A 227 5.43 -7.96 13.80
N LYS A 228 5.07 -8.80 14.77
CA LYS A 228 5.43 -8.59 16.19
C LYS A 228 6.93 -8.57 16.38
N GLU A 229 7.65 -9.51 15.75
CA GLU A 229 9.12 -9.56 15.84
C GLU A 229 9.76 -8.33 15.19
N LYS A 230 9.28 -7.91 14.02
CA LYS A 230 9.75 -6.67 13.36
C LYS A 230 9.54 -5.43 14.23
N ILE A 231 8.37 -5.29 14.84
CA ILE A 231 8.08 -4.17 15.76
C ILE A 231 9.02 -4.20 16.96
N LYS A 232 9.25 -5.38 17.55
CA LYS A 232 10.16 -5.56 18.68
C LYS A 232 11.59 -5.12 18.32
N ILE A 233 12.13 -5.62 17.21
CA ILE A 233 13.48 -5.24 16.72
C ILE A 233 13.60 -3.73 16.52
N LEU A 234 12.60 -3.09 15.91
CA LEU A 234 12.64 -1.64 15.68
C LEU A 234 12.60 -0.82 16.98
N ASN A 235 11.85 -1.30 17.98
CA ASN A 235 11.76 -0.66 19.30
C ASN A 235 13.04 -0.85 20.14
N GLU A 236 13.69 -2.01 20.08
CA GLU A 236 14.95 -2.26 20.81
C GLU A 236 16.12 -1.41 20.30
N LEU A 237 16.03 -0.94 19.06
CA LEU A 237 17.01 -0.04 18.45
C LEU A 237 16.77 1.44 18.81
N MET A 238 15.76 1.78 19.61
CA MET A 238 15.45 3.15 20.07
C MET A 238 16.17 3.51 21.36
#